data_AF-A0A430ATC8-F1
#
_entry.id   AF-A0A430ATC8-F1
#
_cell.length_a   1.000
_cell.length_b   1.000
_cell.length_c   1.000
_cell.angle_alpha   90.00
_cell.angle_beta   90.00
_cell.angle_gamma   90.00
#
_symmetry.space_group_name_H-M   'P 1'
#
loop_
_entity.id
_entity.type
_entity.pdbx_description
1 polymer ?
#
loop_
_entity_poly.entity_id
_entity_poly.type
_entity_poly.pdbx_seq_one_letter_code
_entity_poly.pdbx_strand_id
1 'polypeptide(L)'
;MDTNTPYIASLTREPFMFYEMKITAKLLKEGLSEKEIIDKIFNENLYQYPTERSLKMRTRACIRRLNTLEDKELIDWVVDRPVDISRQICLYAMMKSSRLIWEFMITVIGEKYRTRNFSYGRIDLNIFFTRLQEQNDTVANWSESTVNKLKSVVASLLKENGYIDSINSSKLNEVLLDYKLKDKIIENKDETCLSAFNYFE
;
A
#
# COMPACT_ATOMS: atom_id res chain seq x y z
N MET A 1 8.52 4.65 -9.74
CA MET A 1 8.62 3.18 -9.57
C MET A 1 9.40 2.55 -10.73
N ASP A 2 10.42 1.72 -10.46
CA ASP A 2 11.20 1.02 -11.49
C ASP A 2 10.34 -0.07 -12.18
N THR A 3 10.23 -0.02 -13.50
CA THR A 3 9.50 -0.99 -14.33
C THR A 3 10.10 -2.39 -14.31
N ASN A 4 11.32 -2.55 -13.81
CA ASN A 4 11.96 -3.86 -13.60
C ASN A 4 11.61 -4.49 -12.26
N THR A 5 10.89 -3.78 -11.37
CA THR A 5 10.45 -4.36 -10.10
C THR A 5 9.58 -5.60 -10.39
N PRO A 6 9.89 -6.77 -9.82
CA PRO A 6 9.12 -7.98 -10.07
C PRO A 6 7.73 -7.88 -9.44
N TYR A 7 6.76 -8.58 -10.03
CA TYR A 7 5.48 -8.82 -9.38
C TYR A 7 5.65 -9.90 -8.31
N ILE A 8 5.36 -9.55 -7.05
CA ILE A 8 5.55 -10.46 -5.92
C ILE A 8 4.20 -10.69 -5.22
N ALA A 9 3.86 -11.96 -5.02
CA ALA A 9 2.64 -12.36 -4.30
C ALA A 9 2.78 -12.30 -2.76
N SER A 10 3.87 -11.72 -2.21
CA SER A 10 4.10 -11.64 -0.76
C SER A 10 3.01 -10.85 -0.04
N LEU A 11 2.31 -9.95 -0.76
CA LEU A 11 1.14 -9.22 -0.28
C LEU A 11 0.03 -10.10 0.29
N THR A 12 -0.06 -11.36 -0.13
CA THR A 12 -1.00 -12.34 0.46
C THR A 12 -0.77 -12.58 1.95
N ARG A 13 0.48 -12.39 2.42
CA ARG A 13 0.94 -12.54 3.81
C ARG A 13 1.25 -11.19 4.46
N GLU A 14 1.54 -10.19 3.64
CA GLU A 14 1.86 -8.81 4.02
C GLU A 14 0.77 -7.87 3.45
N PRO A 15 -0.46 -7.85 3.99
CA PRO A 15 -1.52 -6.93 3.52
C PRO A 15 -1.16 -5.47 3.88
N PHE A 16 -2.10 -4.54 3.86
CA PHE A 16 -1.81 -3.12 4.09
C PHE A 16 -1.11 -2.84 5.43
N MET A 17 -1.53 -3.50 6.53
CA MET A 17 -0.86 -3.49 7.83
C MET A 17 -0.63 -2.08 8.40
N PHE A 18 -1.66 -1.22 8.32
CA PHE A 18 -1.54 0.19 8.72
C PHE A 18 -1.09 0.38 10.17
N TYR A 19 -1.69 -0.35 11.11
CA TYR A 19 -1.37 -0.21 12.53
C TYR A 19 0.05 -0.69 12.85
N GLU A 20 0.48 -1.79 12.22
CA GLU A 20 1.84 -2.32 12.33
C GLU A 20 2.86 -1.35 11.74
N MET A 21 2.55 -0.72 10.61
CA MET A 21 3.38 0.33 10.03
C MET A 21 3.50 1.52 10.99
N LYS A 22 2.42 1.95 11.63
CA LYS A 22 2.45 3.06 12.60
C LYS A 22 3.31 2.74 13.83
N ILE A 23 3.20 1.53 14.37
CA ILE A 23 4.06 1.04 15.47
C ILE A 23 5.53 1.00 15.01
N THR A 24 5.80 0.46 13.83
CA THR A 24 7.16 0.40 13.27
C THR A 24 7.76 1.79 13.06
N ALA A 25 6.98 2.72 12.51
CA ALA A 25 7.40 4.11 12.27
C ALA A 25 7.78 4.81 13.58
N LYS A 26 7.04 4.55 14.67
CA LYS A 26 7.39 5.06 16.00
C LYS A 26 8.77 4.58 16.44
N LEU A 27 9.08 3.30 16.27
CA LEU A 27 10.38 2.74 16.66
C LEU A 27 11.52 3.22 15.75
N LEU A 28 11.26 3.41 14.45
CA LEU A 28 12.22 4.04 13.53
C LEU A 28 12.50 5.50 13.92
N LYS A 29 11.47 6.25 14.30
CA LYS A 29 11.59 7.64 14.79
C LYS A 29 12.39 7.72 16.10
N GLU A 30 12.27 6.73 16.97
CA GLU A 30 13.10 6.57 18.18
C GLU A 30 14.58 6.25 17.86
N GLY A 31 14.93 5.98 16.61
CA GLY A 31 16.30 5.74 16.15
C GLY A 31 16.79 4.31 16.33
N LEU A 32 15.89 3.35 16.60
CA LEU A 32 16.24 1.95 16.74
C LEU A 32 16.68 1.34 15.40
N SER A 33 17.66 0.44 15.44
CA SER A 33 18.07 -0.38 14.31
C SER A 33 17.01 -1.43 13.95
N GLU A 34 17.04 -1.95 12.71
CA GLU A 34 16.13 -3.01 12.28
C GLU A 34 16.11 -4.22 13.24
N LYS A 35 17.28 -4.61 13.76
CA LYS A 35 17.39 -5.72 14.72
C LYS A 35 16.66 -5.39 16.02
N GLU A 36 16.90 -4.22 16.59
CA GLU A 36 16.26 -3.77 17.83
C GLU A 36 14.74 -3.65 17.66
N ILE A 37 14.28 -3.14 16.51
CA ILE A 37 12.85 -3.05 16.19
C ILE A 37 12.20 -4.44 16.14
N ILE A 38 12.83 -5.38 15.44
CA ILE A 38 12.33 -6.77 15.34
C ILE A 38 12.28 -7.42 16.71
N ASP A 39 13.35 -7.29 17.50
CA ASP A 39 13.44 -7.89 18.83
C ASP A 39 12.41 -7.27 19.79
N LYS A 40 12.23 -5.94 19.75
CA LYS A 40 11.24 -5.24 20.58
C LYS A 40 9.80 -5.61 20.24
N ILE A 41 9.42 -5.58 18.95
CA ILE A 41 8.08 -5.98 18.50
C ILE A 41 7.78 -7.43 18.88
N PHE A 42 8.79 -8.30 18.78
CA PHE A 42 8.65 -9.71 19.11
C PHE A 42 8.48 -9.94 20.61
N ASN A 43 9.41 -9.42 21.44
CA ASN A 43 9.43 -9.67 22.88
C ASN A 43 8.25 -9.02 23.61
N GLU A 44 7.82 -7.84 23.17
CA GLU A 44 6.71 -7.11 23.78
C GLU A 44 5.36 -7.39 23.07
N ASN A 45 5.36 -8.22 22.04
CA ASN A 45 4.20 -8.51 21.18
C ASN A 45 3.41 -7.24 20.79
N LEU A 46 4.11 -6.20 20.32
CA LEU A 46 3.50 -4.87 20.10
C LEU A 46 2.37 -4.88 19.07
N TYR A 47 2.39 -5.83 18.12
CA TYR A 47 1.32 -5.99 17.14
C TYR A 47 0.14 -6.83 17.64
N GLN A 48 0.24 -7.42 18.84
CA GLN A 48 -0.80 -8.24 19.47
C GLN A 48 -1.22 -9.46 18.63
N TYR A 49 -0.28 -10.09 17.92
CA TYR A 49 -0.55 -11.33 17.19
C TYR A 49 -0.40 -12.56 18.12
N PRO A 50 -1.14 -13.65 17.85
CA PRO A 50 -1.00 -14.90 18.60
C PRO A 50 0.23 -15.73 18.17
N THR A 51 0.85 -15.44 17.02
CA THR A 51 1.92 -16.29 16.45
C THR A 51 3.22 -15.53 16.14
N GLU A 52 4.30 -16.02 16.73
CA GLU A 52 5.65 -15.45 16.71
C GLU A 52 6.34 -15.45 15.33
N ARG A 53 6.19 -16.54 14.56
CA ARG A 53 6.90 -16.69 13.27
C ARG A 53 6.46 -15.65 12.23
N SER A 54 5.21 -15.21 12.28
CA SER A 54 4.67 -14.22 11.35
C SER A 54 5.08 -12.79 11.71
N LEU A 55 5.32 -12.51 13.00
CA LEU A 55 5.71 -11.19 13.51
C LEU A 55 7.00 -10.70 12.84
N LYS A 56 8.08 -11.48 12.91
CA LYS A 56 9.38 -11.06 12.34
C LYS A 56 9.31 -10.77 10.83
N MET A 57 8.51 -11.53 10.09
CA MET A 57 8.31 -11.32 8.65
C MET A 57 7.50 -10.04 8.39
N ARG A 58 6.40 -9.83 9.12
CA ARG A 58 5.57 -8.61 9.04
C ARG A 58 6.34 -7.35 9.44
N THR A 59 7.15 -7.43 10.50
CA THR A 59 8.01 -6.32 10.93
C THR A 59 8.98 -5.92 9.82
N ARG A 60 9.69 -6.88 9.22
CA ARG A 60 10.57 -6.61 8.08
C ARG A 60 9.83 -6.00 6.89
N ALA A 61 8.61 -6.43 6.62
CA ALA A 61 7.78 -5.85 5.58
C ALA A 61 7.42 -4.38 5.88
N CYS A 62 7.08 -4.06 7.12
CA CYS A 62 6.79 -2.69 7.54
C CYS A 62 8.05 -1.80 7.44
N ILE A 63 9.19 -2.27 7.93
CA ILE A 63 10.48 -1.56 7.84
C ILE A 63 10.83 -1.30 6.37
N ARG A 64 10.76 -2.33 5.52
CA ARG A 64 11.00 -2.18 4.07
C ARG A 64 10.13 -1.10 3.45
N ARG A 65 8.81 -1.14 3.69
CA ARG A 65 7.86 -0.15 3.14
C ARG A 65 8.18 1.25 3.59
N LEU A 66 8.39 1.46 4.89
CA LEU A 66 8.72 2.78 5.44
C LEU A 66 10.05 3.30 4.87
N ASN A 67 11.04 2.43 4.71
CA ASN A 67 12.32 2.80 4.11
C ASN A 67 12.19 3.17 2.63
N THR A 68 11.21 2.63 1.88
CA THR A 68 10.97 3.06 0.47
C THR A 68 10.50 4.50 0.32
N LEU A 69 10.05 5.14 1.42
CA LEU A 69 9.73 6.56 1.38
C LEU A 69 10.97 7.42 1.15
N GLU A 70 12.15 6.93 1.56
CA GLU A 70 13.46 7.61 1.45
C GLU A 70 13.46 9.03 2.03
N ASP A 71 12.51 9.32 2.92
CA ASP A 71 12.30 10.62 3.54
C ASP A 71 11.94 10.41 5.02
N LYS A 72 12.81 10.90 5.91
CA LYS A 72 12.64 10.77 7.36
C LYS A 72 11.43 11.56 7.87
N GLU A 73 11.13 12.71 7.27
CA GLU A 73 9.99 13.54 7.64
C GLU A 73 8.66 12.82 7.32
N LEU A 74 8.59 12.07 6.21
CA LEU A 74 7.42 11.23 5.92
C LEU A 74 7.23 10.14 6.99
N ILE A 75 8.31 9.53 7.49
CA ILE A 75 8.23 8.55 8.59
C ILE A 75 7.72 9.22 9.86
N ASP A 76 8.22 10.42 10.20
CA ASP A 76 7.77 11.17 11.37
C ASP A 76 6.27 11.52 11.26
N TRP A 77 5.80 11.90 10.07
CA TRP A 77 4.39 12.21 9.83
C TRP A 77 3.46 11.00 9.97
N VAL A 78 3.91 9.77 9.73
CA VAL A 78 3.11 8.56 10.03
C VAL A 78 2.76 8.49 11.52
N VAL A 79 3.66 8.97 12.38
CA VAL A 79 3.48 8.97 13.83
C VAL A 79 2.67 10.18 14.29
N ASP A 80 3.07 11.38 13.86
CA ASP A 80 2.65 12.63 14.47
C ASP A 80 1.37 13.23 13.88
N ARG A 81 1.01 12.84 12.65
CA ARG A 81 -0.15 13.42 11.98
C ARG A 81 -1.46 12.68 12.27
N PRO A 82 -2.61 13.34 12.01
CA PRO A 82 -3.92 12.69 11.99
C PRO A 82 -3.95 11.37 11.21
N VAL A 83 -4.80 10.46 11.67
CA VAL A 83 -4.82 9.06 11.21
C VAL A 83 -5.08 8.91 9.72
N ASP A 84 -5.90 9.79 9.15
CA ASP A 84 -6.19 9.89 7.72
C ASP A 84 -4.95 10.24 6.90
N ILE A 85 -4.18 11.24 7.33
CA ILE A 85 -2.93 11.63 6.67
C ILE A 85 -1.87 10.53 6.84
N SER A 86 -1.71 9.97 8.05
CA SER A 86 -0.79 8.85 8.28
C SER A 86 -1.11 7.67 7.35
N ARG A 87 -2.40 7.42 7.09
CA ARG A 87 -2.84 6.33 6.22
C ARG A 87 -2.50 6.57 4.76
N GLN A 88 -2.65 7.82 4.28
CA GLN A 88 -2.22 8.20 2.93
C GLN A 88 -0.70 8.00 2.74
N ILE A 89 0.11 8.37 3.74
CA ILE A 89 1.56 8.15 3.70
C ILE A 89 1.88 6.64 3.66
N CYS A 90 1.19 5.85 4.48
CA CYS A 90 1.33 4.39 4.47
C CYS A 90 0.90 3.77 3.12
N LEU A 91 -0.13 4.31 2.46
CA LEU A 91 -0.54 3.91 1.11
C LEU A 91 0.55 4.24 0.09
N TYR A 92 1.11 5.44 0.16
CA TYR A 92 2.21 5.84 -0.71
C TYR A 92 3.44 4.92 -0.53
N ALA A 93 3.84 4.62 0.71
CA ALA A 93 4.88 3.62 1.02
C ALA A 93 4.54 2.23 0.44
N MET A 94 3.30 1.78 0.58
CA MET A 94 2.84 0.51 0.03
C MET A 94 2.95 0.48 -1.49
N MET A 95 2.52 1.55 -2.17
CA MET A 95 2.64 1.72 -3.61
C MET A 95 4.11 1.64 -4.03
N LYS A 96 5.02 2.40 -3.40
CA LYS A 96 6.46 2.34 -3.71
C LYS A 96 7.06 0.95 -3.49
N SER A 97 6.56 0.20 -2.51
CA SER A 97 7.05 -1.14 -2.21
C SER A 97 6.50 -2.25 -3.13
N SER A 98 5.45 -1.97 -3.91
CA SER A 98 4.72 -2.98 -4.67
C SER A 98 4.26 -2.48 -6.03
N ARG A 99 4.90 -2.99 -7.08
CA ARG A 99 4.53 -2.72 -8.47
C ARG A 99 3.06 -3.04 -8.76
N LEU A 100 2.55 -4.15 -8.22
CA LEU A 100 1.15 -4.55 -8.37
C LEU A 100 0.18 -3.47 -7.85
N ILE A 101 0.45 -2.93 -6.66
CA ILE A 101 -0.38 -1.87 -6.06
C ILE A 101 -0.18 -0.56 -6.80
N TRP A 102 1.07 -0.21 -7.12
CA TRP A 102 1.40 0.99 -7.89
C TRP A 102 0.62 1.06 -9.20
N GLU A 103 0.71 0.02 -10.02
CA GLU A 103 0.03 -0.04 -11.32
C GLU A 103 -1.48 -0.10 -11.18
N PHE A 104 -2.02 -0.86 -10.22
CA PHE A 104 -3.46 -0.89 -10.00
C PHE A 104 -4.02 0.49 -9.63
N MET A 105 -3.37 1.19 -8.70
CA MET A 105 -3.79 2.52 -8.26
C MET A 105 -3.72 3.55 -9.40
N ILE A 106 -2.76 3.45 -10.31
CA ILE A 106 -2.64 4.39 -11.45
C ILE A 106 -3.60 4.01 -12.59
N THR A 107 -3.50 2.77 -13.08
CA THR A 107 -4.13 2.32 -14.32
C THR A 107 -5.61 1.94 -14.16
N VAL A 108 -6.08 1.70 -12.93
CA VAL A 108 -7.48 1.41 -12.65
C VAL A 108 -8.12 2.56 -11.90
N ILE A 109 -7.59 2.92 -10.73
CA ILE A 109 -8.18 3.99 -9.91
C ILE A 109 -7.95 5.36 -10.55
N GLY A 110 -6.72 5.67 -10.97
CA GLY A 110 -6.40 6.92 -11.65
C GLY A 110 -7.15 7.12 -12.97
N GLU A 111 -7.28 6.08 -13.81
CA GLU A 111 -8.08 6.16 -15.04
C GLU A 111 -9.56 6.39 -14.77
N LYS A 112 -10.11 5.76 -13.71
CA LYS A 112 -11.50 5.99 -13.29
C LYS A 112 -11.71 7.44 -12.88
N TYR A 113 -10.81 8.03 -12.10
CA TYR A 113 -10.87 9.45 -11.76
C TYR A 113 -10.74 10.34 -12.99
N ARG A 114 -9.78 10.06 -13.88
CA ARG A 114 -9.55 10.85 -15.11
C ARG A 114 -10.79 10.91 -16.00
N THR A 115 -11.49 9.78 -16.10
CA THR A 115 -12.71 9.63 -16.90
C THR A 115 -13.99 9.97 -16.13
N ARG A 116 -13.87 10.41 -14.86
CA ARG A 116 -15.00 10.65 -13.92
C ARG A 116 -15.93 9.44 -13.76
N ASN A 117 -15.39 8.24 -13.95
CA ASN A 117 -16.09 6.98 -13.76
C ASN A 117 -15.97 6.53 -12.30
N PHE A 118 -16.92 6.93 -11.48
CA PHE A 118 -16.98 6.54 -10.07
C PHE A 118 -17.62 5.17 -9.83
N SER A 119 -17.85 4.36 -10.86
CA SER A 119 -18.23 2.97 -10.65
C SER A 119 -17.01 2.14 -10.26
N TYR A 120 -17.17 1.25 -9.30
CA TYR A 120 -16.14 0.29 -8.91
C TYR A 120 -16.77 -1.06 -8.61
N GLY A 121 -16.08 -2.16 -8.89
CA GLY A 121 -16.52 -3.47 -8.45
C GLY A 121 -15.51 -4.57 -8.70
N ARG A 122 -15.93 -5.81 -8.42
CA ARG A 122 -15.11 -7.00 -8.67
C ARG A 122 -14.63 -7.15 -10.12
N ILE A 123 -15.40 -6.62 -11.07
CA ILE A 123 -15.05 -6.64 -12.48
C ILE A 123 -13.74 -5.89 -12.77
N ASP A 124 -13.48 -4.77 -12.08
CA ASP A 124 -12.27 -3.98 -12.28
C ASP A 124 -11.02 -4.76 -11.85
N LEU A 125 -11.11 -5.44 -10.70
CA LEU A 125 -10.07 -6.37 -10.24
C LEU A 125 -9.88 -7.54 -11.21
N ASN A 126 -10.96 -8.12 -11.72
CA ASN A 126 -10.86 -9.23 -12.67
C ASN A 126 -10.15 -8.80 -13.96
N ILE A 127 -10.57 -7.69 -14.57
CA ILE A 127 -9.97 -7.16 -15.80
C ILE A 127 -8.49 -6.85 -15.57
N PHE A 128 -8.14 -6.20 -14.46
CA PHE A 128 -6.75 -5.89 -14.14
C PHE A 128 -5.87 -7.15 -14.06
N PHE A 129 -6.28 -8.15 -13.26
CA PHE A 129 -5.50 -9.37 -13.11
C PHE A 129 -5.45 -10.21 -14.39
N THR A 130 -6.53 -10.29 -15.17
CA THR A 130 -6.54 -11.00 -16.46
C THR A 130 -5.53 -10.38 -17.43
N ARG A 131 -5.57 -9.05 -17.62
CA ARG A 131 -4.61 -8.34 -18.47
C ARG A 131 -3.18 -8.54 -17.97
N LEU A 132 -2.97 -8.49 -16.66
CA LEU A 132 -1.65 -8.64 -16.08
C LEU A 132 -1.09 -10.06 -16.28
N GLN A 133 -1.93 -11.09 -16.19
CA GLN A 133 -1.56 -12.48 -16.49
C GLN A 133 -1.22 -12.68 -17.97
N GLU A 134 -1.93 -12.01 -18.88
CA GLU A 134 -1.63 -12.08 -20.32
C GLU A 134 -0.28 -11.43 -20.68
N GLN A 135 0.14 -10.42 -19.92
CA GLN A 135 1.32 -9.61 -20.21
C GLN A 135 2.57 -10.02 -19.44
N ASN A 136 2.45 -10.87 -18.41
CA ASN A 136 3.56 -11.21 -17.53
C ASN A 136 3.57 -12.68 -17.09
N ASP A 137 4.61 -13.40 -17.51
CA ASP A 137 4.78 -14.84 -17.21
C ASP A 137 4.83 -15.16 -15.71
N THR A 138 5.36 -14.26 -14.87
CA THR A 138 5.40 -14.50 -13.41
C THR A 138 4.00 -14.48 -12.82
N VAL A 139 3.16 -13.54 -13.26
CA VAL A 139 1.77 -13.43 -12.80
C VAL A 139 0.91 -14.53 -13.44
N ALA A 140 1.16 -14.89 -14.70
CA ALA A 140 0.50 -16.01 -15.37
C ALA A 140 0.61 -17.33 -14.59
N ASN A 141 1.77 -17.55 -13.95
CA ASN A 141 2.05 -18.73 -13.15
C ASN A 141 1.46 -18.70 -11.73
N TRP A 142 0.81 -17.62 -11.30
CA TRP A 142 0.14 -17.59 -10.00
C TRP A 142 -1.11 -18.47 -9.99
N SER A 143 -1.28 -19.24 -8.92
CA SER A 143 -2.49 -20.03 -8.71
C SER A 143 -3.72 -19.13 -8.60
N GLU A 144 -4.88 -19.66 -8.97
CA GLU A 144 -6.16 -18.97 -8.80
C GLU A 144 -6.38 -18.51 -7.34
N SER A 145 -6.01 -19.35 -6.37
CA SER A 145 -6.07 -19.02 -4.94
C SER A 145 -5.19 -17.81 -4.57
N THR A 146 -4.01 -17.69 -5.17
CA THR A 146 -3.10 -16.55 -4.98
C THR A 146 -3.72 -15.28 -5.54
N VAL A 147 -4.22 -15.33 -6.77
CA VAL A 147 -4.88 -14.20 -7.43
C VAL A 147 -6.10 -13.74 -6.64
N ASN A 148 -6.96 -14.67 -6.20
CA ASN A 148 -8.14 -14.36 -5.38
C ASN A 148 -7.77 -13.74 -4.03
N LYS A 149 -6.68 -14.20 -3.41
CA LYS A 149 -6.17 -13.60 -2.18
C LYS A 149 -5.65 -12.17 -2.43
N LEU A 150 -4.92 -11.94 -3.53
CA LEU A 150 -4.43 -10.62 -3.90
C LEU A 150 -5.58 -9.64 -4.20
N LYS A 151 -6.61 -10.07 -4.94
CA LYS A 151 -7.84 -9.27 -5.14
C LYS A 151 -8.48 -8.85 -3.83
N SER A 152 -8.53 -9.76 -2.84
CA SER A 152 -9.04 -9.46 -1.50
C SER A 152 -8.17 -8.47 -0.74
N VAL A 153 -6.84 -8.55 -0.89
CA VAL A 153 -5.89 -7.58 -0.31
C VAL A 153 -6.08 -6.21 -0.93
N VAL A 154 -6.20 -6.09 -2.25
CA VAL A 154 -6.45 -4.82 -2.94
C VAL A 154 -7.78 -4.20 -2.50
N ALA A 155 -8.86 -4.99 -2.47
CA ALA A 155 -10.16 -4.49 -2.01
C ALA A 155 -10.13 -4.01 -0.55
N SER A 156 -9.40 -4.71 0.34
CA SER A 156 -9.23 -4.28 1.73
C SER A 156 -8.41 -3.00 1.82
N LEU A 157 -7.33 -2.89 1.05
CA LEU A 157 -6.50 -1.69 0.96
C LEU A 157 -7.32 -0.47 0.52
N LEU A 158 -8.14 -0.60 -0.52
CA LEU A 158 -9.02 0.49 -0.96
C LEU A 158 -10.01 0.89 0.12
N LYS A 159 -10.64 -0.08 0.78
CA LYS A 159 -11.60 0.17 1.86
C LYS A 159 -10.94 0.91 3.03
N GLU A 160 -9.80 0.41 3.48
CA GLU A 160 -9.06 1.01 4.61
C GLU A 160 -8.66 2.45 4.30
N ASN A 161 -8.34 2.76 3.03
CA ASN A 161 -7.95 4.09 2.57
C ASN A 161 -9.13 4.98 2.12
N GLY A 162 -10.38 4.54 2.30
CA GLY A 162 -11.57 5.35 2.02
C GLY A 162 -11.97 5.44 0.54
N TYR A 163 -11.30 4.73 -0.36
CA TYR A 163 -11.67 4.66 -1.77
C TYR A 163 -13.01 3.95 -2.00
N ILE A 164 -13.39 3.04 -1.11
CA ILE A 164 -14.67 2.33 -1.13
C ILE A 164 -15.20 2.18 0.30
N ASP A 165 -16.52 2.25 0.47
CA ASP A 165 -17.13 2.12 1.81
C ASP A 165 -17.13 0.66 2.32
N SER A 166 -17.19 -0.29 1.39
CA SER A 166 -17.15 -1.72 1.68
C SER A 166 -16.55 -2.52 0.53
N ILE A 167 -16.15 -3.77 0.81
CA ILE A 167 -15.58 -4.70 -0.19
C ILE A 167 -16.59 -5.00 -1.33
N ASN A 168 -17.89 -4.80 -1.09
CA ASN A 168 -18.97 -4.99 -2.06
C ASN A 168 -19.48 -3.66 -2.63
N SER A 169 -18.79 -2.54 -2.38
CA SER A 169 -19.18 -1.24 -2.93
C SER A 169 -19.23 -1.29 -4.46
N SER A 170 -20.27 -0.67 -5.03
CA SER A 170 -20.39 -0.39 -6.46
C SER A 170 -19.82 0.98 -6.84
N LYS A 171 -19.38 1.77 -5.84
CA LYS A 171 -18.96 3.16 -5.99
C LYS A 171 -17.53 3.36 -5.49
N LEU A 172 -16.76 4.14 -6.26
CA LEU A 172 -15.48 4.72 -5.91
C LEU A 172 -15.71 6.10 -5.29
N ASN A 173 -15.11 6.35 -4.14
CA ASN A 173 -15.08 7.65 -3.48
C ASN A 173 -13.87 8.44 -3.95
N GLU A 174 -13.95 9.77 -3.86
CA GLU A 174 -12.78 10.64 -4.01
C GLU A 174 -12.00 10.70 -2.69
N VAL A 175 -10.68 10.70 -2.79
CA VAL A 175 -9.78 10.87 -1.65
C VAL A 175 -9.05 12.20 -1.80
N LEU A 176 -9.20 13.07 -0.81
CA LEU A 176 -8.50 14.35 -0.77
C LEU A 176 -7.07 14.13 -0.24
N LEU A 177 -6.08 14.29 -1.12
CA LEU A 177 -4.67 14.17 -0.76
C LEU A 177 -4.21 15.34 0.12
N ASP A 178 -3.46 15.04 1.19
CA ASP A 178 -2.80 16.08 1.99
C ASP A 178 -1.80 16.85 1.13
N TYR A 179 -1.88 18.19 1.16
CA TYR A 179 -1.04 19.05 0.31
C TYR A 179 0.46 18.85 0.57
N LYS A 180 0.87 18.63 1.82
CA LYS A 180 2.30 18.41 2.13
C LYS A 180 2.78 17.04 1.66
N LEU A 181 1.91 16.02 1.70
CA LEU A 181 2.21 14.72 1.10
C LEU A 181 2.32 14.85 -0.43
N LYS A 182 1.45 15.62 -1.07
CA LYS A 182 1.55 15.91 -2.51
C LYS A 182 2.92 16.51 -2.86
N ASP A 183 3.35 17.55 -2.13
CA ASP A 183 4.62 18.21 -2.37
C ASP A 183 5.79 17.21 -2.24
N LYS A 184 5.76 16.34 -1.22
CA LYS A 184 6.74 15.25 -1.06
C LYS A 184 6.73 14.22 -2.19
N ILE A 185 5.57 13.87 -2.72
CA ILE A 185 5.47 12.96 -3.87
C ILE A 185 6.14 13.58 -5.11
N ILE A 186 5.97 14.88 -5.32
CA ILE A 186 6.59 15.62 -6.43
C ILE A 186 8.11 15.73 -6.21
N GLU A 187 8.56 16.09 -5.00
CA GLU A 187 9.99 16.13 -4.65
C GLU A 187 10.68 14.77 -4.89
N ASN A 188 9.99 13.67 -4.60
CA ASN A 188 10.43 12.30 -4.84
C ASN A 188 10.32 11.85 -6.31
N LYS A 189 9.85 12.70 -7.23
CA LYS A 189 9.64 12.41 -8.66
C LYS A 189 8.69 11.24 -8.90
N ASP A 190 7.68 11.12 -8.04
CA ASP A 190 6.68 10.06 -8.07
C ASP A 190 5.31 10.57 -8.56
N GLU A 191 5.28 11.71 -9.26
CA GLU A 191 4.09 12.44 -9.74
C GLU A 191 3.06 11.56 -10.44
N THR A 192 3.50 10.52 -11.15
CA THR A 192 2.61 9.57 -11.84
C THR A 192 1.58 8.92 -10.90
N CYS A 193 1.87 8.81 -9.60
CA CYS A 193 0.94 8.25 -8.64
C CYS A 193 -0.16 9.23 -8.18
N LEU A 194 -0.01 10.53 -8.47
CA LEU A 194 -0.98 11.56 -8.09
C LEU A 194 -2.36 11.34 -8.75
N SER A 195 -2.41 10.71 -9.93
CA SER A 195 -3.68 10.35 -10.56
C SER A 195 -4.51 9.42 -9.68
N ALA A 196 -3.86 8.57 -8.87
CA ALA A 196 -4.54 7.69 -7.93
C ALA A 196 -5.25 8.45 -6.81
N PHE A 197 -4.99 9.74 -6.64
CA PHE A 197 -5.63 10.63 -5.66
C PHE A 197 -6.49 11.71 -6.34
N ASN A 198 -6.97 11.45 -7.56
CA ASN A 198 -7.80 12.38 -8.35
C ASN A 198 -7.11 13.73 -8.62
N TYR A 199 -5.78 13.73 -8.72
CA TYR A 199 -4.99 14.92 -9.04
C TYR A 199 -4.36 14.74 -10.43
N PHE A 200 -4.64 15.69 -11.31
CA PHE A 200 -4.15 15.74 -12.68
C PHE A 200 -3.58 17.13 -12.92
N GLU A 201 -2.35 17.18 -13.44
CA GLU A 201 -1.74 18.42 -13.94
C GLU A 201 -2.02 18.59 -15.43
#